data_AF-A0AAC8WES3-F1
#
_entry.id   AF-A0AAC8WES3-F1
#
_cell.length_a   1.000
_cell.length_b   1.000
_cell.length_c   1.000
_cell.angle_alpha   90.00
_cell.angle_beta   90.00
_cell.angle_gamma   90.00
#
_symmetry.space_group_name_H-M   'P 1'
#
loop_
_entity.id
_entity.type
_entity.pdbx_description
1 polymer ?
#
loop_
_entity_poly.entity_id
_entity_poly.type
_entity_poly.pdbx_seq_one_letter_code
_entity_poly.pdbx_strand_id
1 'polypeptide(L)'
;MNIQDIIKNQDILDCWKEIQKFNIDKNISKGAFEYDIEEYHTFLLDEIIEASQYMDMSTDTLINEMLLFTKNNKSLVIDFSNERLNKTIPFSSQLSYEEISSGYTEEELDIPYQDLEDETNAIIDIGTLLTYLIDLIFLFKEEKNYMKYLTQRLYYSEIHAKEFIVYEKNIIENLSSK
;
A
#
# COMPACT_ATOMS: atom_id res chain seq x y z
N MET A 1 -9.62 -1.67 17.28
CA MET A 1 -9.90 -0.31 16.75
C MET A 1 -10.65 -0.47 15.43
N ASN A 2 -11.62 0.39 15.05
CA ASN A 2 -12.26 0.24 13.74
C ASN A 2 -11.50 1.03 12.66
N ILE A 3 -11.70 0.71 11.39
CA ILE A 3 -11.07 1.41 10.27
C ILE A 3 -11.40 2.91 10.24
N GLN A 4 -12.60 3.30 10.70
CA GLN A 4 -13.03 4.69 10.82
C GLN A 4 -12.13 5.51 11.76
N ASP A 5 -11.68 4.93 12.86
CA ASP A 5 -10.78 5.56 13.82
C ASP A 5 -9.37 5.74 13.22
N ILE A 6 -8.94 4.81 12.36
CA ILE A 6 -7.64 4.86 11.67
C ILE A 6 -7.66 5.96 10.61
N ILE A 7 -8.64 5.95 9.70
CA ILE A 7 -8.72 6.93 8.60
C ILE A 7 -9.00 8.35 9.10
N LYS A 8 -9.64 8.50 10.27
CA LYS A 8 -9.88 9.81 10.92
C LYS A 8 -8.72 10.27 11.78
N ASN A 9 -7.66 9.48 11.93
CA ASN A 9 -6.48 9.90 12.67
C ASN A 9 -5.85 11.13 11.99
N GLN A 10 -5.54 12.15 12.78
CA GLN A 10 -5.05 13.43 12.26
C GLN A 10 -3.71 13.29 11.53
N ASP A 11 -2.80 12.45 12.02
CA ASP A 11 -1.48 12.28 11.40
C ASP A 11 -1.60 11.58 10.03
N ILE A 12 -2.49 10.59 9.92
CA ILE A 12 -2.83 9.91 8.66
C ILE A 12 -3.46 10.91 7.66
N LEU A 13 -4.46 11.67 8.11
CA LEU A 13 -5.14 12.67 7.28
C LEU A 13 -4.20 13.77 6.80
N ASP A 14 -3.26 14.22 7.63
CA ASP A 14 -2.26 15.22 7.25
C ASP A 14 -1.37 14.68 6.13
N CYS A 15 -0.81 13.47 6.30
CA CYS A 15 0.02 12.83 5.27
C CYS A 15 -0.74 12.65 3.96
N TRP A 16 -1.97 12.13 4.02
CA TRP A 16 -2.82 11.95 2.84
C TRP A 16 -3.07 13.26 2.10
N LYS A 17 -3.42 14.34 2.82
CA LYS A 17 -3.65 15.67 2.22
C LYS A 17 -2.38 16.24 1.59
N GLU A 18 -1.21 16.05 2.19
CA GLU A 18 0.05 16.49 1.58
C GLU A 18 0.34 15.71 0.29
N ILE A 19 0.23 14.38 0.31
CA ILE A 19 0.42 13.54 -0.88
C ILE A 19 -0.53 13.96 -2.01
N GLN A 20 -1.80 14.24 -1.70
CA GLN A 20 -2.77 14.72 -2.68
C GLN A 20 -2.37 16.05 -3.35
N LYS A 21 -1.74 16.98 -2.60
CA LYS A 21 -1.28 18.26 -3.17
C LYS A 21 -0.17 18.05 -4.21
N PHE A 22 0.77 17.14 -3.94
CA PHE A 22 1.91 16.88 -4.84
C PHE A 22 1.52 16.11 -6.10
N ASN A 23 0.40 15.39 -6.06
CA ASN A 23 -0.06 14.56 -7.16
C ASN A 23 -1.42 15.05 -7.71
N ILE A 24 -1.67 16.36 -7.63
CA ILE A 24 -2.95 16.97 -8.03
C ILE A 24 -3.28 16.73 -9.51
N ASP A 25 -2.26 16.59 -10.36
CA ASP A 25 -2.40 16.30 -11.80
C ASP A 25 -2.66 14.82 -12.08
N LYS A 26 -2.40 13.95 -11.09
CA LYS A 26 -2.75 12.52 -11.10
C LYS A 26 -4.14 12.24 -10.54
N ASN A 27 -4.92 13.29 -10.25
CA ASN A 27 -6.28 13.15 -9.76
C ASN A 27 -7.17 12.43 -10.77
N ILE A 28 -7.33 11.12 -10.59
CA ILE A 28 -8.61 10.45 -10.87
C ILE A 28 -9.55 10.77 -9.69
N SER A 29 -9.79 12.06 -9.46
CA SER A 29 -10.83 12.54 -8.57
C SER A 29 -11.93 13.09 -9.45
N LYS A 30 -12.81 12.19 -9.91
CA LYS A 30 -14.23 12.49 -10.21
C LYS A 30 -15.06 11.31 -10.76
N GLY A 31 -14.46 10.20 -11.18
CA GLY A 31 -15.22 9.13 -11.84
C GLY A 31 -15.24 7.77 -11.15
N ALA A 32 -14.15 7.36 -10.50
CA ALA A 32 -13.89 5.92 -10.35
C ALA A 32 -14.49 5.27 -9.09
N PHE A 33 -14.69 6.00 -7.99
CA PHE A 33 -15.04 5.36 -6.72
C PHE A 33 -16.46 5.71 -6.23
N GLU A 34 -17.47 5.13 -6.87
CA GLU A 34 -18.74 4.79 -6.21
C GLU A 34 -18.57 3.50 -5.39
N TYR A 35 -17.54 3.43 -4.55
CA TYR A 35 -17.41 2.28 -3.64
C TYR A 35 -18.50 2.46 -2.59
N ASP A 36 -19.21 1.38 -2.28
CA ASP A 36 -19.95 1.37 -1.03
C ASP A 36 -18.93 1.64 0.08
N ILE A 37 -19.15 2.73 0.81
CA ILE A 37 -18.24 3.21 1.84
C ILE A 37 -18.03 2.13 2.89
N GLU A 38 -19.03 1.29 3.17
CA GLU A 38 -18.89 0.18 4.13
C GLU A 38 -18.06 -0.97 3.56
N GLU A 39 -18.23 -1.29 2.29
CA GLU A 39 -17.46 -2.35 1.60
C GLU A 39 -15.98 -1.98 1.51
N TYR A 40 -15.67 -0.75 1.09
CA TYR A 40 -14.29 -0.25 1.03
C TYR A 40 -13.62 -0.23 2.42
N HIS A 41 -14.34 0.18 3.45
CA HIS A 41 -13.83 0.13 4.83
C HIS A 41 -13.59 -1.29 5.32
N THR A 42 -14.45 -2.24 4.93
CA THR A 42 -14.27 -3.66 5.25
C THR A 42 -13.02 -4.19 4.58
N PHE A 43 -12.86 -3.93 3.27
CA PHE A 43 -11.67 -4.28 2.51
C PHE A 43 -10.37 -3.77 3.16
N LEU A 44 -10.30 -2.48 3.49
CA LEU A 44 -9.12 -1.91 4.14
C LEU A 44 -8.82 -2.52 5.52
N LEU A 45 -9.85 -2.89 6.27
CA LEU A 45 -9.68 -3.55 7.56
C LEU A 45 -9.15 -4.98 7.37
N ASP A 46 -9.66 -5.70 6.38
CA ASP A 46 -9.23 -7.05 6.05
C ASP A 46 -7.76 -7.08 5.62
N GLU A 47 -7.30 -6.11 4.82
CA GLU A 47 -5.87 -5.98 4.48
C GLU A 47 -4.98 -5.82 5.72
N ILE A 48 -5.39 -4.99 6.69
CA ILE A 48 -4.66 -4.81 7.94
C ILE A 48 -4.69 -6.10 8.78
N ILE A 49 -5.83 -6.79 8.84
CA ILE A 49 -5.95 -8.07 9.55
C ILE A 49 -4.99 -9.10 8.96
N GLU A 50 -4.99 -9.28 7.64
CA GLU A 50 -4.14 -10.24 6.96
C GLU A 50 -2.66 -9.88 7.13
N ALA A 51 -2.28 -8.63 6.90
CA ALA A 51 -0.91 -8.17 7.13
C ALA A 51 -0.44 -8.45 8.56
N SER A 52 -1.30 -8.22 9.57
CA SER A 52 -0.96 -8.50 10.97
C SER A 52 -0.66 -9.97 11.25
N GLN A 53 -1.37 -10.90 10.59
CA GLN A 53 -1.12 -12.33 10.70
C GLN A 53 0.25 -12.72 10.12
N TYR A 54 0.63 -12.13 8.99
CA TYR A 54 1.95 -12.38 8.39
C TYR A 54 3.09 -11.78 9.22
N MET A 55 2.84 -10.67 9.90
CA MET A 55 3.78 -10.04 10.83
C MET A 55 3.90 -10.76 12.19
N ASP A 56 3.10 -11.80 12.44
CA ASP A 56 3.02 -12.48 13.75
C ASP A 56 2.68 -11.52 14.90
N MET A 57 1.76 -10.57 14.65
CA MET A 57 1.28 -9.62 15.65
C MET A 57 -0.24 -9.48 15.63
N SER A 58 -0.81 -8.95 16.71
CA SER A 58 -2.26 -8.68 16.74
C SER A 58 -2.61 -7.51 15.83
N THR A 59 -3.82 -7.50 15.27
CA THR A 59 -4.33 -6.39 14.45
C THR A 59 -4.27 -5.06 15.20
N ASP A 60 -4.64 -5.03 16.49
CA ASP A 60 -4.52 -3.81 17.30
C ASP A 60 -3.05 -3.37 17.48
N THR A 61 -2.09 -4.30 17.54
CA THR A 61 -0.66 -3.97 17.57
C THR A 61 -0.25 -3.31 16.26
N LEU A 62 -0.59 -3.90 15.10
CA LEU A 62 -0.25 -3.34 13.80
C LEU A 62 -0.86 -1.94 13.62
N ILE A 63 -2.14 -1.76 13.97
CA ILE A 63 -2.80 -0.46 13.89
C ILE A 63 -2.05 0.58 14.73
N ASN A 64 -1.71 0.25 15.98
CA ASN A 64 -0.95 1.17 16.83
C ASN A 64 0.43 1.50 16.24
N GLU A 65 1.10 0.51 15.63
CA GLU A 65 2.38 0.71 14.97
C GLU A 65 2.26 1.64 13.76
N MET A 66 1.25 1.45 12.91
CA MET A 66 0.97 2.35 11.79
C MET A 66 0.73 3.79 12.27
N LEU A 67 -0.08 3.98 13.32
CA LEU A 67 -0.36 5.32 13.87
C LEU A 67 0.89 5.97 14.48
N LEU A 68 1.67 5.22 15.26
CA LEU A 68 2.91 5.73 15.86
C LEU A 68 3.97 6.01 14.80
N PHE A 69 4.08 5.16 13.78
CA PHE A 69 5.03 5.34 12.69
C PHE A 69 4.72 6.60 11.89
N THR A 70 3.46 6.80 11.48
CA THR A 70 3.04 8.01 10.77
C THR A 70 3.30 9.26 11.60
N LYS A 71 2.93 9.25 12.88
CA LYS A 71 3.16 10.38 13.78
C LYS A 71 4.64 10.76 13.87
N ASN A 72 5.53 9.77 14.01
CA ASN A 72 6.96 10.01 14.24
C ASN A 72 7.74 10.25 12.94
N ASN A 73 7.23 9.79 11.79
CA ASN A 73 7.94 9.75 10.52
C ASN A 73 7.15 10.42 9.38
N LYS A 74 6.35 11.45 9.67
CA LYS A 74 5.47 12.13 8.68
C LYS A 74 6.16 12.42 7.34
N SER A 75 7.34 13.04 7.37
CA SER A 75 8.09 13.38 6.16
C SER A 75 8.47 12.15 5.35
N LEU A 76 8.98 11.10 6.01
CA LEU A 76 9.31 9.85 5.34
C LEU A 76 8.08 9.24 4.68
N VAL A 77 6.94 9.17 5.37
CA VAL A 77 5.69 8.62 4.83
C VAL A 77 5.25 9.40 3.58
N ILE A 78 5.28 10.73 3.63
CA ILE A 78 4.90 11.60 2.50
C ILE A 78 5.85 11.40 1.32
N ASP A 79 7.17 11.53 1.57
CA ASP A 79 8.18 11.49 0.51
C ASP A 79 8.26 10.10 -0.13
N PHE A 80 8.18 9.05 0.68
CA PHE A 80 8.12 7.67 0.23
C PHE A 80 6.89 7.42 -0.66
N SER A 81 5.70 7.82 -0.19
CA SER A 81 4.45 7.66 -0.94
C SER A 81 4.50 8.42 -2.26
N ASN A 82 5.05 9.64 -2.26
CA ASN A 82 5.22 10.43 -3.47
C ASN A 82 6.17 9.76 -4.46
N GLU A 83 7.33 9.25 -4.01
CA GLU A 83 8.27 8.55 -4.90
C GLU A 83 7.61 7.30 -5.51
N ARG A 84 6.90 6.51 -4.70
CA ARG A 84 6.23 5.28 -5.13
C ARG A 84 5.06 5.52 -6.09
N LEU A 85 4.24 6.54 -5.85
CA LEU A 85 3.18 6.95 -6.77
C LEU A 85 3.72 7.48 -8.11
N ASN A 86 4.95 7.98 -8.13
CA ASN A 86 5.54 8.60 -9.31
C ASN A 86 6.42 7.68 -10.15
N LYS A 87 6.60 6.42 -9.74
CA LYS A 87 7.50 5.48 -10.41
C LYS A 87 6.88 4.09 -10.46
N THR A 88 6.98 3.47 -11.63
CA THR A 88 6.70 2.04 -11.76
C THR A 88 7.87 1.23 -11.20
N ILE A 89 7.56 0.10 -10.54
CA ILE A 89 8.58 -0.86 -10.09
C ILE A 89 9.17 -1.54 -11.34
N PRO A 90 10.50 -1.49 -11.55
CA PRO A 90 11.12 -2.04 -12.75
C PRO A 90 11.37 -3.55 -12.60
N PHE A 91 10.30 -4.34 -12.56
CA PHE A 91 10.42 -5.80 -12.53
C PHE A 91 11.19 -6.34 -13.73
N SER A 92 11.97 -7.41 -13.53
CA SER A 92 12.78 -8.00 -14.61
C SER A 92 11.98 -8.77 -15.65
N SER A 93 10.73 -9.13 -15.32
CA SER A 93 9.75 -9.73 -16.22
C SER A 93 8.36 -9.16 -15.98
N GLN A 94 7.45 -9.41 -16.92
CA GLN A 94 6.04 -9.03 -16.76
C GLN A 94 5.43 -9.82 -15.60
N LEU A 95 4.65 -9.13 -14.77
CA LEU A 95 3.84 -9.77 -13.73
C LEU A 95 2.77 -10.65 -14.39
N SER A 96 2.47 -11.79 -13.78
CA SER A 96 1.28 -12.55 -14.12
C SER A 96 0.01 -11.83 -13.68
N TYR A 97 -1.14 -12.21 -14.24
CA TYR A 97 -2.41 -11.62 -13.81
C TYR A 97 -2.71 -11.84 -12.33
N GLU A 98 -2.33 -12.99 -11.77
CA GLU A 98 -2.46 -13.30 -10.34
C GLU A 98 -1.61 -12.37 -9.46
N GLU A 99 -0.42 -11.98 -9.95
CA GLU A 99 0.46 -11.02 -9.27
C GLU A 99 -0.03 -9.58 -9.38
N ILE A 100 -0.65 -9.21 -10.51
CA ILE A 100 -1.24 -7.89 -10.71
C ILE A 100 -2.49 -7.73 -9.84
N SER A 101 -3.33 -8.77 -9.78
CA SER A 101 -4.59 -8.76 -9.05
C SER A 101 -4.45 -9.08 -7.56
N SER A 102 -3.24 -9.36 -7.06
CA SER A 102 -3.02 -9.85 -5.69
C SER A 102 -3.87 -11.08 -5.34
N GLY A 103 -4.10 -11.94 -6.33
CA GLY A 103 -4.86 -13.18 -6.23
C GLY A 103 -6.37 -13.06 -6.39
N TYR A 104 -6.92 -11.85 -6.58
CA TYR A 104 -8.35 -11.67 -6.85
C TYR A 104 -8.69 -12.06 -8.30
N THR A 105 -9.89 -12.60 -8.49
CA THR A 105 -10.47 -12.87 -9.80
C THR A 105 -11.07 -11.62 -10.45
N GLU A 106 -11.20 -11.60 -11.79
CA GLU A 106 -11.93 -10.50 -12.48
C GLU A 106 -13.36 -10.34 -11.97
N GLU A 107 -14.01 -11.43 -11.53
CA GLU A 107 -15.35 -11.41 -10.92
C GLU A 107 -15.35 -10.76 -9.53
N GLU A 108 -14.31 -11.01 -8.72
CA GLU A 108 -14.15 -10.37 -7.40
C GLU A 108 -13.77 -8.89 -7.51
N LEU A 109 -13.04 -8.52 -8.57
CA LEU A 109 -12.65 -7.14 -8.82
C LEU A 109 -13.70 -6.33 -9.60
N ASP A 110 -14.67 -7.00 -10.23
CA ASP A 110 -15.62 -6.41 -11.19
C ASP A 110 -14.94 -5.61 -12.33
N ILE A 111 -13.68 -5.94 -12.64
CA ILE A 111 -12.89 -5.34 -13.72
C ILE A 111 -12.01 -6.39 -14.42
N PRO A 112 -11.82 -6.29 -15.76
CA PRO A 112 -10.88 -7.14 -16.48
C PRO A 112 -9.43 -6.91 -16.04
N TYR A 113 -8.61 -7.97 -16.02
CA TYR A 113 -7.21 -7.84 -15.63
C TYR A 113 -6.38 -7.00 -16.61
N GLN A 114 -6.79 -6.95 -17.88
CA GLN A 114 -6.14 -6.08 -18.86
C GLN A 114 -6.29 -4.60 -18.47
N ASP A 115 -7.43 -4.25 -17.89
CA ASP A 115 -7.67 -2.90 -17.42
C ASP A 115 -6.84 -2.61 -16.15
N LEU A 116 -6.49 -3.60 -15.31
CA LEU A 116 -5.53 -3.43 -14.20
C LEU A 116 -4.12 -3.10 -14.66
N GLU A 117 -3.67 -3.66 -15.79
CA GLU A 117 -2.34 -3.40 -16.36
C GLU A 117 -2.24 -1.94 -16.84
N ASP A 118 -3.34 -1.43 -17.42
CA ASP A 118 -3.49 -0.07 -17.92
C ASP A 118 -3.90 0.94 -16.80
N GLU A 119 -4.52 0.47 -15.71
CA GLU A 119 -4.90 1.22 -14.50
C GLU A 119 -3.77 1.35 -13.46
N THR A 120 -2.51 1.33 -13.92
CA THR A 120 -1.38 1.84 -13.12
C THR A 120 -1.45 3.36 -12.89
N ASN A 121 -2.56 4.01 -13.23
CA ASN A 121 -2.94 5.30 -12.66
C ASN A 121 -3.42 5.09 -11.22
N ALA A 122 -2.47 4.90 -10.30
CA ALA A 122 -2.74 4.75 -8.88
C ALA A 122 -3.75 5.81 -8.40
N ILE A 123 -4.95 5.37 -8.04
CA ILE A 123 -5.95 6.25 -7.44
C ILE A 123 -5.43 6.63 -6.06
N ILE A 124 -5.17 7.91 -5.85
CA ILE A 124 -4.59 8.40 -4.59
C ILE A 124 -5.71 8.58 -3.57
N ASP A 125 -6.17 7.46 -3.03
CA ASP A 125 -7.10 7.40 -1.92
C ASP A 125 -6.36 7.19 -0.59
N ILE A 126 -7.14 7.09 0.50
CA ILE A 126 -6.57 6.85 1.83
C ILE A 126 -6.09 5.40 1.99
N GLY A 127 -6.69 4.45 1.27
CA GLY A 127 -6.30 3.04 1.26
C GLY A 127 -4.87 2.84 0.77
N THR A 128 -4.51 3.49 -0.34
CA THR A 128 -3.14 3.49 -0.88
C THR A 128 -2.11 3.91 0.16
N LEU A 129 -2.42 4.93 0.96
CA LEU A 129 -1.55 5.35 2.07
C LEU A 129 -1.44 4.26 3.15
N LEU A 130 -2.54 3.59 3.49
CA LEU A 130 -2.53 2.50 4.48
C LEU A 130 -1.71 1.30 3.98
N THR A 131 -1.84 0.92 2.71
CA THR A 131 -1.03 -0.16 2.10
C THR A 131 0.46 0.18 2.13
N TYR A 132 0.84 1.41 1.76
CA TYR A 132 2.25 1.83 1.85
C TYR A 132 2.76 1.88 3.30
N LEU A 133 1.90 2.20 4.27
CA LEU A 133 2.25 2.12 5.69
C LEU A 133 2.48 0.67 6.12
N ILE A 134 1.66 -0.29 5.69
CA ILE A 134 1.88 -1.71 5.96
C ILE A 134 3.25 -2.15 5.42
N ASP A 135 3.56 -1.78 4.18
CA ASP A 135 4.85 -2.08 3.55
C ASP A 135 6.04 -1.47 4.31
N LEU A 136 5.92 -0.21 4.74
CA LEU A 136 6.92 0.45 5.58
C LEU A 136 7.07 -0.28 6.94
N ILE A 137 5.99 -0.70 7.58
CA ILE A 137 6.08 -1.46 8.83
C ILE A 137 6.78 -2.81 8.60
N PHE A 138 6.47 -3.52 7.52
CA PHE A 138 7.20 -4.73 7.16
C PHE A 138 8.70 -4.44 7.01
N LEU A 139 9.08 -3.43 6.22
CA LEU A 139 10.48 -3.10 5.96
C LEU A 139 11.25 -2.72 7.24
N PHE A 140 10.64 -1.94 8.13
CA PHE A 140 11.32 -1.41 9.32
C PHE A 140 11.26 -2.33 10.54
N LYS A 141 10.25 -3.20 10.64
CA LYS A 141 9.99 -3.99 11.86
C LYS A 141 9.93 -5.50 11.63
N GLU A 142 9.46 -5.95 10.48
CA GLU A 142 9.15 -7.36 10.23
C GLU A 142 9.69 -7.86 8.88
N GLU A 143 10.90 -7.41 8.49
CA GLU A 143 11.46 -7.67 7.15
C GLU A 143 11.54 -9.18 6.84
N LYS A 144 11.87 -9.98 7.87
CA LYS A 144 11.94 -11.45 7.79
C LYS A 144 10.63 -12.08 7.29
N ASN A 145 9.49 -11.47 7.62
CA ASN A 145 8.16 -11.95 7.30
C ASN A 145 7.61 -11.32 6.02
N TYR A 146 8.24 -10.24 5.53
CA TYR A 146 7.76 -9.52 4.37
C TYR A 146 7.81 -10.35 3.09
N MET A 147 8.90 -11.12 2.90
CA MET A 147 9.01 -12.04 1.77
C MET A 147 7.85 -13.06 1.75
N LYS A 148 7.44 -13.53 2.93
CA LYS A 148 6.32 -14.46 3.07
C LYS A 148 5.00 -13.78 2.71
N TYR A 149 4.77 -12.56 3.19
CA TYR A 149 3.61 -11.76 2.83
C TYR A 149 3.51 -11.53 1.31
N LEU A 150 4.59 -11.03 0.69
CA LEU A 150 4.62 -10.77 -0.75
C LEU A 150 4.35 -12.03 -1.59
N THR A 151 4.94 -13.17 -1.22
CA THR A 151 4.81 -14.40 -2.00
C THR A 151 3.54 -15.18 -1.76
N GLN A 152 2.99 -15.16 -0.54
CA GLN A 152 1.84 -15.99 -0.17
C GLN A 152 0.52 -15.23 -0.14
N ARG A 153 0.55 -13.92 0.11
CA ARG A 153 -0.64 -13.08 0.14
C ARG A 153 -0.81 -12.27 -1.13
N LEU A 154 0.27 -11.70 -1.66
CA LEU A 154 0.25 -10.92 -2.90
C LEU A 154 0.68 -11.74 -4.13
N TYR A 155 0.93 -13.03 -3.95
CA TYR A 155 1.24 -14.00 -5.01
C TYR A 155 2.46 -13.68 -5.87
N TYR A 156 3.32 -12.74 -5.44
CA TYR A 156 4.57 -12.47 -6.14
C TYR A 156 5.43 -13.72 -6.22
N SER A 157 6.00 -13.95 -7.40
CA SER A 157 7.10 -14.89 -7.55
C SER A 157 8.24 -14.50 -6.61
N GLU A 158 9.07 -15.47 -6.24
CA GLU A 158 10.23 -15.18 -5.37
C GLU A 158 11.18 -14.14 -5.98
N ILE A 159 11.23 -14.05 -7.31
CA ILE A 159 12.03 -13.05 -8.04
C ILE A 159 11.40 -11.67 -7.89
N HIS A 160 10.11 -11.53 -8.21
CA HIS A 160 9.40 -10.25 -8.12
C HIS A 160 9.33 -9.74 -6.67
N ALA A 161 9.10 -10.60 -5.68
CA ALA A 161 9.11 -10.21 -4.28
C ALA A 161 10.48 -9.65 -3.83
N LYS A 162 11.60 -10.22 -4.30
CA LYS A 162 12.94 -9.68 -4.03
C LYS A 162 13.16 -8.33 -4.69
N GLU A 163 12.77 -8.20 -5.95
CA GLU A 163 12.89 -6.95 -6.71
C GLU A 163 12.08 -5.83 -6.07
N PHE A 164 10.86 -6.15 -5.63
CA PHE A 164 10.00 -5.25 -4.87
C PHE A 164 10.68 -4.77 -3.60
N ILE A 165 11.15 -5.67 -2.73
CA ILE A 165 11.84 -5.29 -1.48
C ILE A 165 13.07 -4.41 -1.75
N VAL A 166 13.88 -4.77 -2.76
CA VAL A 166 15.07 -3.99 -3.14
C VAL A 166 14.67 -2.60 -3.62
N TYR A 167 13.65 -2.50 -4.46
CA TYR A 167 13.13 -1.23 -4.96
C TYR A 167 12.68 -0.32 -3.81
N GLU A 168 11.89 -0.86 -2.88
CA GLU A 168 11.39 -0.16 -1.70
C GLU A 168 12.52 0.39 -0.82
N LYS A 169 13.51 -0.47 -0.54
CA LYS A 169 14.71 -0.08 0.22
C LYS A 169 15.50 1.02 -0.48
N ASN A 170 15.64 0.94 -1.80
CA ASN A 170 16.32 1.97 -2.57
C ASN A 170 15.61 3.33 -2.47
N ILE A 171 14.27 3.38 -2.42
CA ILE A 171 13.55 4.63 -2.16
C ILE A 171 13.96 5.19 -0.80
N ILE A 172 13.88 4.37 0.26
CA ILE A 172 14.19 4.79 1.64
C ILE A 172 15.64 5.27 1.76
N GLU A 173 16.61 4.56 1.17
CA GLU A 173 18.03 4.94 1.18
C GLU A 173 18.26 6.27 0.45
N ASN A 174 17.61 6.46 -0.71
CA ASN A 174 17.71 7.71 -1.46
C ASN A 174 17.09 8.89 -0.71
N LEU A 175 16.00 8.68 0.03
CA LEU A 175 15.38 9.70 0.87
C LEU A 175 16.25 10.04 2.09
N SER A 176 16.92 9.05 2.68
CA SER A 176 17.81 9.24 3.83
C SER A 176 19.14 9.91 3.46
N SER A 177 19.48 9.95 2.18
CA SER A 177 20.72 10.54 1.65
C SER A 177 20.54 11.97 1.13
N LYS A 178 19.31 12.50 1.14
CA LYS A 178 18.96 13.89 0.79
C LYS A 178 19.10 14.80 2.01
#